data_AF-A0A7G3B5R0-F1
#
_entry.id   AF-A0A7G3B5R0-F1
#
_cell.length_a   1.000
_cell.length_b   1.000
_cell.length_c   1.000
_cell.angle_alpha   90.00
_cell.angle_beta   90.00
_cell.angle_gamma   90.00
#
_symmetry.space_group_name_H-M   'P 1'
#
loop_
_entity.id
_entity.type
_entity.pdbx_description
1 polymer ?
#
loop_
_entity_poly.entity_id
_entity_poly.type
_entity_poly.pdbx_seq_one_letter_code
_entity_poly.pdbx_strand_id
1 'polypeptide(L)'
;LFGLDIDRENQFLPYLYEKAFASYYLLKINLSFLKFNNNKSTSTKEEAVSTNGGHANGGTTNSTNSANGGTMVKTFQAYLPPTNRTYSCVHCRAHLASHDELISKSFQGSQGRAYLFNSVVNVACGQAEERVLLTGLHAVADIYCECCKTPLGWKYEHAFESSQKYKEGKYIIELAHMIKENGWD
;
A
#
# COMPACT_ATOMS: atom_id res chain seq x y z
N LEU A 1 -9.35 -40.45 29.80
CA LEU A 1 -9.00 -39.02 29.92
C LEU A 1 -7.50 -39.01 30.18
N PHE A 2 -6.61 -38.56 29.30
CA PHE A 2 -6.60 -37.30 28.57
C PHE A 2 -5.95 -37.52 27.19
N GLY A 3 -6.67 -37.19 26.12
CA GLY A 3 -6.04 -36.96 24.82
C GLY A 3 -5.41 -35.58 24.88
N LEU A 4 -4.09 -35.50 24.64
CA LEU A 4 -3.39 -34.22 24.55
C LEU A 4 -3.61 -33.66 23.14
N ASP A 5 -4.23 -32.48 23.11
CA ASP A 5 -4.55 -31.70 21.91
C ASP A 5 -3.29 -31.38 21.08
N ILE A 6 -3.15 -32.04 19.93
CA ILE A 6 -2.09 -31.81 18.92
C ILE A 6 -2.43 -30.60 18.01
N ASP A 7 -3.58 -29.96 18.19
CA ASP A 7 -4.11 -28.97 17.24
C ASP A 7 -3.64 -27.52 17.46
N ARG A 8 -2.90 -27.22 18.55
CA ARG A 8 -2.48 -25.83 18.85
C ARG A 8 -1.08 -25.44 18.33
N GLU A 9 -0.18 -26.40 18.07
CA GLU A 9 1.14 -26.10 17.48
C GLU A 9 1.10 -25.96 15.94
N ASN A 10 0.09 -26.57 15.29
CA ASN A 10 0.01 -26.59 13.82
C ASN A 10 -0.54 -25.29 13.21
N GLN A 11 -1.03 -24.36 14.04
CA GLN A 11 -1.54 -23.05 13.60
C GLN A 11 -0.45 -21.97 13.51
N PHE A 12 0.72 -22.19 14.12
CA PHE A 12 1.86 -21.27 14.09
C PHE A 12 2.87 -21.57 12.97
N LEU A 13 2.87 -22.79 12.44
CA LEU A 13 3.78 -23.22 11.36
C LEU A 13 3.56 -22.50 10.02
N PRO A 14 2.33 -22.19 9.56
CA PRO A 14 2.13 -21.43 8.33
C PRO A 14 2.65 -19.98 8.43
N TYR A 15 2.46 -19.36 9.61
CA TYR A 15 2.87 -17.98 9.86
C TYR A 15 4.39 -17.82 9.99
N LEU A 16 5.06 -18.80 10.62
CA LEU A 16 6.52 -18.85 10.68
C LEU A 16 7.15 -19.21 9.32
N TYR A 17 6.48 -20.07 8.53
CA TYR A 17 6.90 -20.41 7.18
C TYR A 17 6.77 -19.22 6.22
N GLU A 18 5.67 -18.47 6.25
CA GLU A 18 5.51 -17.23 5.47
C GLU A 18 6.54 -16.16 5.85
N LYS A 19 6.86 -16.01 7.14
CA LYS A 19 7.91 -15.08 7.58
C LYS A 19 9.29 -15.49 7.09
N ALA A 20 9.64 -16.77 7.19
CA ALA A 20 10.91 -17.29 6.70
C ALA A 20 11.02 -17.21 5.16
N PHE A 21 9.93 -17.49 4.44
CA PHE A 21 9.85 -17.34 2.99
C PHE A 21 9.95 -15.89 2.55
N ALA A 22 9.20 -14.98 3.19
CA ALA A 22 9.32 -13.55 2.94
C ALA A 22 10.76 -13.09 3.17
N SER A 23 11.43 -13.50 4.25
CA SER A 23 12.85 -13.18 4.49
C SER A 23 13.78 -13.74 3.41
N TYR A 24 13.59 -14.97 2.94
CA TYR A 24 14.40 -15.56 1.86
C TYR A 24 14.24 -14.82 0.53
N TYR A 25 13.01 -14.49 0.15
CA TYR A 25 12.73 -13.75 -1.09
C TYR A 25 13.09 -12.26 -0.98
N LEU A 26 12.96 -11.63 0.18
CA LEU A 26 13.45 -10.28 0.44
C LEU A 26 14.99 -10.21 0.37
N LEU A 27 15.69 -11.26 0.80
CA LEU A 27 17.14 -11.37 0.63
C LEU A 27 17.49 -11.44 -0.87
N LYS A 28 16.75 -12.24 -1.66
CA LYS A 28 16.92 -12.28 -3.13
C LYS A 28 16.59 -10.95 -3.82
N ILE A 29 15.56 -10.22 -3.37
CA ILE A 29 15.21 -8.89 -3.92
C ILE A 29 16.34 -7.88 -3.65
N ASN A 30 16.92 -7.86 -2.44
CA ASN A 30 18.06 -6.98 -2.13
C ASN A 30 19.29 -7.30 -3.00
N LEU A 31 19.56 -8.57 -3.28
CA LEU A 31 20.61 -9.01 -4.22
C LEU A 31 20.34 -8.52 -5.66
N SER A 32 19.09 -8.56 -6.11
CA SER A 32 18.70 -8.02 -7.42
C SER A 32 18.79 -6.49 -7.49
N PHE A 33 18.45 -5.80 -6.40
CA PHE A 33 18.55 -4.34 -6.28
C PHE A 33 20.02 -3.86 -6.28
N LEU A 34 20.91 -4.60 -5.61
CA LEU A 34 22.37 -4.36 -5.64
C LEU A 34 22.97 -4.56 -7.04
N LYS A 35 22.45 -5.51 -7.83
CA LYS A 35 22.88 -5.72 -9.22
C LYS A 35 22.44 -4.58 -10.15
N PHE A 36 21.25 -4.02 -9.93
CA PHE A 36 20.74 -2.91 -10.75
C PHE A 36 21.52 -1.60 -10.52
N ASN A 37 21.89 -1.28 -9.27
CA ASN A 37 22.65 -0.06 -8.97
C ASN A 37 24.08 -0.04 -9.54
N ASN A 38 24.66 -1.20 -9.86
CA ASN A 38 25.98 -1.27 -10.52
C ASN A 38 25.94 -0.99 -12.03
N ASN A 39 24.74 -0.96 -12.65
CA ASN A 39 24.60 -0.75 -14.09
C ASN A 39 24.16 0.68 -14.47
N LYS A 40 24.02 1.60 -13.52
CA LYS A 40 23.60 2.98 -13.79
C LYS A 40 24.79 3.94 -13.84
N SER A 41 25.69 3.72 -14.79
CA SER A 41 26.64 4.73 -15.24
C SER A 41 26.86 4.59 -16.74
N THR A 42 26.08 5.33 -17.53
CA THR A 42 26.47 5.98 -18.81
C THR A 42 25.24 6.51 -19.55
N SER A 43 25.45 7.66 -20.22
CA SER A 43 24.58 8.35 -21.18
C SER A 43 23.60 9.41 -20.61
N THR A 44 24.16 10.59 -20.38
CA THR A 44 23.51 11.88 -20.59
C THR A 44 23.47 12.23 -22.09
N LYS A 45 22.42 12.92 -22.55
CA LYS A 45 22.48 13.99 -23.56
C LYS A 45 21.15 14.75 -23.71
N GLU A 46 21.29 16.08 -23.81
CA GLU A 46 20.33 17.18 -23.98
C GLU A 46 19.64 17.14 -25.36
N GLU A 47 18.49 17.78 -25.64
CA GLU A 47 18.16 19.22 -25.90
C GLU A 47 16.66 19.25 -26.35
N ALA A 48 15.88 20.33 -26.52
CA ALA A 48 15.75 21.72 -26.06
C ALA A 48 14.39 22.25 -26.62
N VAL A 49 13.72 23.10 -25.82
CA VAL A 49 12.92 24.33 -26.13
C VAL A 49 12.00 24.42 -27.37
N SER A 50 10.73 24.83 -27.15
CA SER A 50 10.11 26.03 -27.81
C SER A 50 8.75 26.44 -27.20
N THR A 51 8.36 27.68 -27.44
CA THR A 51 7.48 28.58 -26.65
C THR A 51 6.19 29.03 -27.39
N ASN A 52 5.30 29.68 -26.61
CA ASN A 52 4.33 30.78 -26.94
C ASN A 52 2.82 30.49 -27.17
N GLY A 53 1.98 31.06 -26.28
CA GLY A 53 1.10 32.23 -26.60
C GLY A 53 -0.43 32.07 -26.75
N GLY A 54 -1.23 32.76 -25.90
CA GLY A 54 -2.36 33.61 -26.37
C GLY A 54 -3.84 33.34 -25.95
N HIS A 55 -4.35 34.19 -25.03
CA HIS A 55 -5.66 34.91 -24.96
C HIS A 55 -7.08 34.25 -24.92
N ALA A 56 -7.75 34.45 -23.76
CA ALA A 56 -9.02 35.13 -23.42
C ALA A 56 -10.46 34.79 -23.98
N ASN A 57 -11.36 34.57 -22.98
CA ASN A 57 -12.76 35.03 -22.76
C ASN A 57 -14.00 34.42 -23.45
N GLY A 58 -15.02 34.12 -22.62
CA GLY A 58 -16.45 34.07 -22.98
C GLY A 58 -17.29 33.08 -22.16
N GLY A 59 -18.07 33.56 -21.18
CA GLY A 59 -18.92 32.74 -20.30
C GLY A 59 -20.30 32.37 -20.88
N THR A 60 -21.08 31.56 -20.15
CA THR A 60 -22.51 31.77 -19.76
C THR A 60 -23.00 30.56 -18.94
N THR A 61 -23.87 30.88 -17.98
CA THR A 61 -24.55 30.06 -16.96
C THR A 61 -25.48 28.96 -17.51
N ASN A 62 -25.68 27.88 -16.75
CA ASN A 62 -27.04 27.44 -16.37
C ASN A 62 -27.02 26.49 -15.17
N SER A 63 -27.69 26.94 -14.10
CA SER A 63 -28.07 26.16 -12.94
C SER A 63 -29.17 25.17 -13.32
N THR A 64 -29.02 23.90 -12.94
CA THR A 64 -30.15 23.02 -12.68
C THR A 64 -29.92 22.30 -11.36
N ASN A 65 -30.77 22.63 -10.39
CA ASN A 65 -30.86 21.96 -9.11
C ASN A 65 -31.29 20.51 -9.32
N SER A 66 -30.50 19.55 -8.85
CA SER A 66 -30.99 18.22 -8.56
C SER A 66 -30.48 17.81 -7.19
N ALA A 67 -31.32 18.10 -6.19
CA ALA A 67 -31.17 17.60 -4.84
C ALA A 67 -31.40 16.09 -4.88
N ASN A 68 -30.31 15.33 -4.94
CA ASN A 68 -30.34 13.92 -4.56
C ASN A 68 -29.74 13.81 -3.16
N GLY A 69 -30.60 13.51 -2.20
CA GLY A 69 -30.24 13.26 -0.81
C GLY A 69 -29.24 12.13 -0.73
N GLY A 70 -27.97 12.48 -0.54
CA GLY A 70 -26.93 11.52 -0.21
C GLY A 70 -27.22 10.95 1.17
N THR A 71 -27.61 9.67 1.21
CA THR A 71 -27.59 8.87 2.42
C THR A 71 -26.17 8.94 2.96
N MET A 72 -25.94 9.74 4.01
CA MET A 72 -24.63 9.84 4.65
C MET A 72 -24.39 8.51 5.35
N VAL A 73 -23.77 7.56 4.64
CA VAL A 73 -23.20 6.37 5.27
C VAL A 73 -22.06 6.90 6.14
N LYS A 74 -22.34 7.11 7.43
CA LYS A 74 -21.30 7.24 8.43
C LYS A 74 -20.57 5.90 8.44
N THR A 75 -19.53 5.76 7.63
CA THR A 75 -18.63 4.62 7.75
C THR A 75 -18.10 4.64 9.18
N PHE A 76 -18.39 3.59 9.94
CA PHE A 76 -17.83 3.43 11.27
C PHE A 76 -16.30 3.39 11.15
N GLN A 77 -15.64 4.41 11.65
CA GLN A 77 -14.19 4.43 11.71
C GLN A 77 -13.74 3.33 12.69
N ALA A 78 -12.97 2.37 12.20
CA ALA A 78 -12.36 1.36 13.05
C ALA A 78 -11.24 2.00 13.86
N TYR A 79 -11.34 1.94 15.18
CA TYR A 79 -10.28 2.37 16.09
C TYR A 79 -9.52 1.14 16.58
N LEU A 80 -8.21 1.14 16.35
CA LEU A 80 -7.30 0.12 16.87
C LEU A 80 -7.03 0.39 18.37
N PRO A 81 -6.82 -0.66 19.20
CA PRO A 81 -6.54 -0.49 20.62
C PRO A 81 -5.36 0.45 20.89
N PRO A 82 -5.46 1.38 21.86
CA PRO A 82 -4.43 2.39 22.14
C PRO A 82 -3.06 1.80 22.57
N THR A 83 -3.04 0.55 23.01
CA THR A 83 -1.83 -0.14 23.49
C THR A 83 -0.90 -0.58 22.38
N ASN A 84 -1.35 -0.57 21.13
CA ASN A 84 -0.57 -1.07 20.01
C ASN A 84 0.09 0.09 19.29
N ARG A 85 1.33 -0.12 18.83
CA ARG A 85 1.99 0.79 17.89
C ARG A 85 1.15 0.85 16.62
N THR A 86 0.66 2.04 16.28
CA THR A 86 -0.27 2.23 15.16
C THR A 86 0.34 3.08 14.06
N TYR A 87 -0.06 2.78 12.82
CA TYR A 87 0.16 3.64 11.67
C TYR A 87 -1.14 4.35 11.32
N SER A 88 -1.09 5.67 11.17
CA SER A 88 -2.25 6.51 10.90
C SER A 88 -2.05 7.35 9.65
N CYS A 89 -3.14 7.74 8.99
CA CYS A 89 -3.11 8.63 7.83
C CYS A 89 -2.54 9.99 8.23
N VAL A 90 -1.57 10.50 7.45
CA VAL A 90 -0.92 11.78 7.73
C VAL A 90 -1.90 12.97 7.71
N HIS A 91 -2.95 12.91 6.89
CA HIS A 91 -3.88 14.02 6.68
C HIS A 91 -5.02 14.09 7.71
N CYS A 92 -5.66 12.95 7.99
CA CYS A 92 -6.87 12.92 8.83
C CYS A 92 -6.73 12.13 10.12
N ARG A 93 -5.56 11.53 10.36
CA ARG A 93 -5.27 10.72 11.56
C ARG A 93 -6.13 9.46 11.72
N ALA A 94 -6.85 9.06 10.69
CA ALA A 94 -7.50 7.75 10.67
C ALA A 94 -6.45 6.64 10.83
N HIS A 95 -6.70 5.69 11.74
CA HIS A 95 -5.84 4.52 11.88
C HIS A 95 -5.86 3.72 10.57
N LEU A 96 -4.70 3.29 10.10
CA LEU A 96 -4.56 2.53 8.86
C LEU A 96 -4.12 1.09 9.12
N ALA A 97 -3.20 0.87 10.05
CA ALA A 97 -2.71 -0.46 10.37
C ALA A 97 -2.12 -0.54 11.78
N SER A 98 -2.16 -1.73 12.37
CA SER A 98 -1.35 -2.07 13.55
C SER A 98 0.08 -2.40 13.13
N HIS A 99 1.05 -2.16 14.01
CA HIS A 99 2.41 -2.65 13.82
C HIS A 99 2.50 -4.17 13.79
N ASP A 100 1.59 -4.88 14.45
CA ASP A 100 1.57 -6.35 14.46
C ASP A 100 1.22 -6.94 13.08
N GLU A 101 0.53 -6.15 12.25
CA GLU A 101 0.20 -6.51 10.86
C GLU A 101 1.35 -6.21 9.88
N LEU A 102 2.45 -5.59 10.34
CA LEU A 102 3.59 -5.27 9.48
C LEU A 102 4.35 -6.54 9.08
N ILE A 103 4.44 -6.80 7.78
CA ILE A 103 5.21 -7.91 7.22
C ILE A 103 6.65 -7.47 6.91
N SER A 104 6.82 -6.36 6.21
CA SER A 104 8.14 -5.92 5.76
C SER A 104 8.25 -4.43 5.54
N LYS A 105 9.44 -3.89 5.84
CA LYS A 105 9.80 -2.48 5.65
C LYS A 105 10.61 -2.22 4.38
N SER A 106 10.92 -3.28 3.62
CA SER A 106 11.86 -3.25 2.49
C SER A 106 11.16 -3.09 1.14
N PHE A 107 10.06 -2.33 1.11
CA PHE A 107 9.32 -2.05 -0.11
C PHE A 107 9.50 -0.58 -0.53
N GLN A 108 9.24 -0.32 -1.80
CA GLN A 108 9.26 1.02 -2.39
C GLN A 108 8.01 1.20 -3.25
N GLY A 109 7.47 2.42 -3.22
CA GLY A 109 6.48 2.89 -4.15
C GLY A 109 6.99 4.11 -4.93
N SER A 110 6.09 4.72 -5.67
CA SER A 110 6.37 5.90 -6.50
C SER A 110 6.90 7.09 -5.71
N GLN A 111 6.52 7.22 -4.44
CA GLN A 111 6.91 8.32 -3.55
C GLN A 111 7.99 7.91 -2.53
N GLY A 112 8.70 6.81 -2.78
CA GLY A 112 9.83 6.37 -1.97
C GLY A 112 9.53 5.14 -1.14
N ARG A 113 9.92 5.12 0.14
CA ARG A 113 9.79 3.91 0.98
C ARG A 113 8.32 3.59 1.25
N ALA A 114 8.02 2.30 1.25
CA ALA A 114 6.69 1.79 1.55
C ALA A 114 6.79 0.52 2.41
N TYR A 115 5.73 0.23 3.16
CA TYR A 115 5.64 -0.94 4.04
C TYR A 115 4.56 -1.90 3.54
N LEU A 116 4.85 -3.20 3.67
CA LEU A 116 3.90 -4.28 3.36
C LEU A 116 3.21 -4.71 4.65
N PHE A 117 1.87 -4.71 4.62
CA PHE A 117 1.00 -5.10 5.72
C PHE A 117 0.15 -6.30 5.35
N ASN A 118 -0.15 -7.11 6.36
CA ASN A 118 -1.07 -8.23 6.24
C ASN A 118 -2.52 -7.75 6.16
N SER A 119 -2.94 -6.89 7.09
CA SER A 119 -4.27 -6.28 7.12
C SER A 119 -4.20 -4.78 7.36
N VAL A 120 -5.22 -4.05 6.89
CA VAL A 120 -5.39 -2.60 7.07
C VAL A 120 -6.85 -2.28 7.42
N VAL A 121 -7.10 -1.12 8.01
CA VAL A 121 -8.43 -0.63 8.39
C VAL A 121 -8.65 0.81 7.88
N ASN A 122 -9.90 1.23 7.72
CA ASN A 122 -10.26 2.56 7.18
C ASN A 122 -9.63 2.84 5.80
N VAL A 123 -9.60 1.80 4.95
CA VAL A 123 -9.04 1.84 3.61
C VAL A 123 -10.07 1.35 2.60
N ALA A 124 -10.31 2.14 1.56
CA ALA A 124 -11.09 1.74 0.39
C ALA A 124 -10.15 1.27 -0.74
N CYS A 125 -10.57 0.25 -1.48
CA CYS A 125 -9.85 -0.24 -2.66
C CYS A 125 -10.56 0.24 -3.94
N GLY A 126 -9.77 0.68 -4.92
CA GLY A 126 -10.23 0.95 -6.28
C GLY A 126 -10.39 -0.34 -7.09
N GLN A 127 -10.56 -0.18 -8.41
CA GLN A 127 -10.60 -1.31 -9.33
C GLN A 127 -9.20 -1.93 -9.47
N ALA A 128 -9.16 -3.26 -9.58
CA ALA A 128 -7.92 -3.98 -9.85
C ALA A 128 -7.49 -3.77 -11.31
N GLU A 129 -6.21 -3.43 -11.50
CA GLU A 129 -5.58 -3.21 -12.79
C GLU A 129 -4.25 -3.96 -12.87
N GLU A 130 -3.92 -4.46 -14.07
CA GLU A 130 -2.63 -5.10 -14.32
C GLU A 130 -1.50 -4.07 -14.48
N ARG A 131 -0.42 -4.25 -13.73
CA ARG A 131 0.76 -3.37 -13.75
C ARG A 131 2.04 -4.18 -13.70
N VAL A 132 3.02 -3.82 -14.52
CA VAL A 132 4.37 -4.36 -14.45
C VAL A 132 5.12 -3.61 -13.36
N LEU A 133 5.46 -4.31 -12.29
CA LEU A 133 6.26 -3.80 -11.18
C LEU A 133 7.68 -4.38 -11.28
N LEU A 134 8.57 -3.93 -10.38
CA LEU A 134 9.96 -4.39 -10.34
C LEU A 134 10.08 -5.93 -10.26
N THR A 135 9.12 -6.59 -9.61
CA THR A 135 9.11 -8.05 -9.42
C THR A 135 8.22 -8.78 -10.41
N GLY A 136 7.90 -8.17 -11.56
CA GLY A 136 7.06 -8.77 -12.61
C GLY A 136 5.64 -8.22 -12.67
N LEU A 137 4.79 -8.87 -13.47
CA LEU A 137 3.39 -8.50 -13.69
C LEU A 137 2.52 -8.85 -12.47
N HIS A 138 1.68 -7.92 -12.05
CA HIS A 138 0.73 -8.08 -10.95
C HIS A 138 -0.62 -7.44 -11.31
N ALA A 139 -1.72 -7.96 -10.79
CA ALA A 139 -2.97 -7.22 -10.69
C ALA A 139 -3.01 -6.53 -9.32
N VAL A 140 -3.17 -5.21 -9.31
CA VAL A 140 -3.15 -4.39 -8.09
C VAL A 140 -4.34 -3.44 -8.08
N ALA A 141 -4.87 -3.15 -6.89
CA ALA A 141 -5.92 -2.16 -6.69
C ALA A 141 -5.36 -0.98 -5.90
N ASP A 142 -5.50 0.24 -6.40
CA ASP A 142 -5.10 1.43 -5.64
C ASP A 142 -5.92 1.54 -4.37
N ILE A 143 -5.29 1.99 -3.28
CA ILE A 143 -5.95 2.14 -1.99
C ILE A 143 -5.96 3.59 -1.53
N TYR A 144 -7.07 3.96 -0.89
CA TYR A 144 -7.34 5.32 -0.43
C TYR A 144 -7.79 5.29 1.02
N CYS A 145 -7.42 6.33 1.76
CA CYS A 145 -7.96 6.52 3.09
C CYS A 145 -9.49 6.68 2.99
N GLU A 146 -10.24 5.85 3.70
CA GLU A 146 -11.69 5.90 3.62
C GLU A 146 -12.27 7.21 4.16
N CYS A 147 -11.58 7.84 5.12
CA CYS A 147 -12.00 9.07 5.76
C CYS A 147 -11.75 10.32 4.90
N CYS A 148 -10.56 10.49 4.33
CA CYS A 148 -10.18 11.72 3.60
C CYS A 148 -9.88 11.52 2.11
N LYS A 149 -10.01 10.28 1.62
CA LYS A 149 -9.80 9.88 0.21
C LYS A 149 -8.39 10.10 -0.33
N THR A 150 -7.42 10.46 0.51
CA THR A 150 -6.00 10.54 0.12
C THR A 150 -5.52 9.18 -0.40
N PRO A 151 -4.80 9.12 -1.53
CA PRO A 151 -4.13 7.90 -1.97
C PRO A 151 -3.09 7.46 -0.95
N LEU A 152 -3.01 6.15 -0.69
CA LEU A 152 -2.13 5.59 0.33
C LEU A 152 -1.08 4.63 -0.25
N GLY A 153 -1.41 3.96 -1.35
CA GLY A 153 -0.60 2.91 -1.97
C GLY A 153 -1.49 1.96 -2.77
N TRP A 154 -1.23 0.65 -2.70
CA TRP A 154 -2.04 -0.36 -3.40
C TRP A 154 -2.15 -1.68 -2.63
N LYS A 155 -3.16 -2.48 -2.96
CA LYS A 155 -3.31 -3.88 -2.56
C LYS A 155 -2.93 -4.79 -3.72
N TYR A 156 -2.22 -5.87 -3.44
CA TYR A 156 -1.97 -6.92 -4.44
C TYR A 156 -3.19 -7.84 -4.52
N GLU A 157 -3.87 -7.85 -5.66
CA GLU A 157 -4.99 -8.77 -5.91
C GLU A 157 -4.49 -10.08 -6.52
N HIS A 158 -3.52 -10.00 -7.44
CA HIS A 158 -2.92 -11.17 -8.05
C HIS A 158 -1.46 -10.96 -8.40
N ALA A 159 -0.66 -12.02 -8.28
CA ALA A 159 0.72 -12.09 -8.75
C ALA A 159 0.85 -13.26 -9.73
N PHE A 160 1.39 -13.03 -10.91
CA PHE A 160 1.45 -14.07 -11.95
C PHE A 160 2.64 -15.02 -11.77
N GLU A 161 3.66 -14.60 -11.02
CA GLU A 161 4.79 -15.46 -10.66
C GLU A 161 4.60 -16.13 -9.30
N SER A 162 4.81 -17.45 -9.23
CA SER A 162 4.70 -18.22 -7.97
C SER A 162 5.58 -17.66 -6.84
N SER A 163 6.73 -17.08 -7.19
CA SER A 163 7.66 -16.45 -6.24
C SER A 163 7.10 -15.20 -5.56
N GLN A 164 6.05 -14.61 -6.12
CA GLN A 164 5.42 -13.37 -5.66
C GLN A 164 4.06 -13.60 -5.00
N LYS A 165 3.55 -14.85 -4.96
CA LYS A 165 2.23 -15.19 -4.42
C LYS A 165 2.02 -14.78 -2.96
N TYR A 166 3.08 -14.72 -2.16
CA TYR A 166 3.02 -14.24 -0.78
C TYR A 166 2.50 -12.81 -0.62
N LYS A 167 2.50 -12.02 -1.71
CA LYS A 167 2.00 -10.64 -1.73
C LYS A 167 0.48 -10.59 -1.91
N GLU A 168 -0.16 -11.62 -2.46
CA GLU A 168 -1.59 -11.59 -2.73
C GLU A 168 -2.40 -11.35 -1.46
N GLY A 169 -3.40 -10.47 -1.56
CA GLY A 169 -4.21 -9.99 -0.44
C GLY A 169 -3.50 -9.00 0.49
N LYS A 170 -2.21 -8.71 0.30
CA LYS A 170 -1.43 -7.82 1.17
C LYS A 170 -1.44 -6.37 0.66
N TYR A 171 -1.13 -5.44 1.55
CA TYR A 171 -1.26 -4.00 1.33
C TYR A 171 0.09 -3.31 1.38
N ILE A 172 0.34 -2.44 0.41
CA ILE A 172 1.44 -1.48 0.43
C ILE A 172 0.89 -0.12 0.83
N ILE A 173 1.47 0.48 1.86
CA ILE A 173 1.23 1.88 2.21
C ILE A 173 2.56 2.64 2.14
N GLU A 174 2.59 3.74 1.41
CA GLU A 174 3.77 4.60 1.30
C GLU A 174 3.97 5.44 2.56
N LEU A 175 5.24 5.61 2.97
CA LEU A 175 5.57 6.36 4.19
C LEU A 175 5.21 7.84 4.09
N ALA A 176 5.14 8.39 2.87
CA ALA A 176 4.71 9.75 2.63
C ALA A 176 3.27 10.02 3.11
N HIS A 177 2.45 8.97 3.22
CA HIS A 177 1.02 9.07 3.53
C HIS A 177 0.65 8.51 4.91
N MET A 178 1.63 8.02 5.68
CA MET A 178 1.41 7.48 7.01
C MET A 178 2.35 8.11 8.05
N ILE A 179 1.88 8.11 9.29
CA ILE A 179 2.64 8.49 10.47
C ILE A 179 2.58 7.38 11.51
N LYS A 180 3.54 7.39 12.41
CA LYS A 180 3.64 6.46 13.54
C LYS A 180 3.03 7.14 14.78
N GLU A 181 2.01 6.53 15.37
CA GLU A 181 1.37 7.00 16.61
C GLU A 181 1.46 5.93 17.71
N ASN A 182 1.48 6.37 18.97
CA ASN A 182 1.44 5.57 20.20
C ASN A 182 2.64 4.60 20.41
N GLY A 183 3.60 5.00 21.26
CA GLY A 183 4.56 4.05 21.87
C GLY A 183 5.68 3.54 20.97
N TRP A 184 6.30 4.42 20.18
CA TRP A 184 7.45 4.08 19.32
C TRP A 184 8.82 4.29 19.98
N ASP A 185 8.84 4.63 21.27
CA ASP A 185 10.05 4.80 22.10
C ASP A 185 10.66 3.46 22.54
#